data_AF-A0A2Y9JIU7-F1
#
_entry.id   AF-A0A2Y9JIU7-F1
#
_cell.length_a   1.000
_cell.length_b   1.000
_cell.length_c   1.000
_cell.angle_alpha   90.00
_cell.angle_beta   90.00
_cell.angle_gamma   90.00
#
_symmetry.space_group_name_H-M   'P 1'
#
loop_
_entity.id
_entity.type
_entity.pdbx_description
1 polymer ?
#
loop_
_entity_poly.entity_id
_entity_poly.type
_entity_poly.pdbx_seq_one_letter_code
_entity_poly.pdbx_strand_id
1 'polypeptide(L)'
;MRPLLLSLLLATLCADLAPALHCHVCCGHKDCESLVECAPTDKYCVITQATNPGGILVMKSCAPVCPNSTMSSDGRTLSVSCCQGSQCNRSAAVGLAGSPGALWLSASASLLWPLLRAAW
;
A
#
# COMPACT_ATOMS: atom_id res chain seq x y z
N MET A 1 8.60 19.97 32.40
CA MET A 1 7.50 18.97 32.25
C MET A 1 6.34 19.50 31.40
N ARG A 2 5.77 20.68 31.71
CA ARG A 2 4.70 21.33 30.93
C ARG A 2 5.01 21.59 29.43
N PRO A 3 6.21 22.08 29.02
CA PRO A 3 6.47 22.36 27.61
C PRO A 3 6.62 21.07 26.78
N LEU A 4 7.14 20.01 27.38
CA LEU A 4 7.37 18.71 26.73
C LEU A 4 6.04 18.00 26.43
N LEU A 5 5.10 18.09 27.38
CA LEU A 5 3.70 17.64 27.19
C LEU A 5 3.00 18.43 26.08
N LEU A 6 3.16 19.76 26.03
CA LEU A 6 2.60 20.58 24.96
C LEU A 6 3.19 20.23 23.58
N SER A 7 4.51 20.02 23.50
CA SER A 7 5.16 19.59 22.25
C SER A 7 4.68 18.21 21.79
N LEU A 8 4.49 17.27 22.72
CA LEU A 8 3.99 15.92 22.40
C LEU A 8 2.53 15.95 21.91
N LEU A 9 1.68 16.77 22.55
CA LEU A 9 0.29 17.00 22.13
C LEU A 9 0.20 17.61 20.73
N LEU A 10 1.07 18.57 20.40
CA LEU A 10 1.10 19.20 19.08
C LEU A 10 1.57 18.23 17.98
N ALA A 11 2.53 17.35 18.29
CA ALA A 11 3.00 16.32 17.36
C ALA A 11 1.92 15.26 17.08
N THR A 12 1.12 14.88 18.08
CA THR A 12 0.01 13.93 17.88
C THR A 12 -1.14 14.52 17.06
N LEU A 13 -1.33 15.85 17.07
CA LEU A 13 -2.41 16.50 16.34
C LEU A 13 -2.14 16.62 14.83
N CYS A 14 -0.88 16.50 14.40
CA CYS A 14 -0.50 16.50 12.99
C CYS A 14 -0.53 15.10 12.34
N ALA A 15 -0.99 14.05 13.04
CA ALA A 15 -0.84 12.66 12.61
C ALA A 15 -1.91 12.17 11.59
N ASP A 16 -2.87 12.99 11.17
CA ASP A 16 -4.05 12.52 10.42
C ASP A 16 -4.06 12.84 8.92
N LEU A 17 -2.96 13.38 8.36
CA LEU A 17 -2.79 13.38 6.90
C LEU A 17 -2.04 12.11 6.50
N ALA A 18 -2.77 10.99 6.41
CA ALA A 18 -2.28 9.85 5.64
C ALA A 18 -2.05 10.33 4.20
N PRO A 19 -0.83 10.26 3.66
CA PRO A 19 -0.57 10.68 2.29
C PRO A 19 -1.43 9.84 1.34
N ALA A 20 -2.08 10.51 0.38
CA ALA A 20 -2.90 9.84 -0.62
C ALA A 20 -2.05 8.84 -1.44
N LEU A 21 -2.55 7.62 -1.56
CA LEU A 21 -1.89 6.55 -2.29
C LEU A 21 -1.84 6.91 -3.78
N HIS A 22 -0.69 6.71 -4.43
CA HIS A 22 -0.58 6.89 -5.87
C HIS A 22 -0.47 5.52 -6.54
N CYS A 23 -1.39 5.16 -7.44
CA CYS A 23 -1.40 3.85 -8.11
C CYS A 23 -1.44 4.01 -9.62
N HIS A 24 -1.07 2.96 -10.35
CA HIS A 24 -1.38 2.88 -11.76
C HIS A 24 -2.87 2.49 -11.94
N VAL A 25 -3.62 3.21 -12.77
CA VAL A 25 -5.03 2.95 -13.06
C VAL A 25 -5.26 2.95 -14.56
N CYS A 26 -5.53 1.78 -15.13
CA CYS A 26 -5.71 1.65 -16.56
C CYS A 26 -6.29 0.27 -16.95
N CYS A 27 -6.64 0.11 -18.22
CA CYS A 27 -7.11 -1.16 -18.79
C CYS A 27 -6.44 -1.36 -20.15
N GLY A 28 -5.76 -2.49 -20.35
CA GLY A 28 -5.06 -2.76 -21.60
C GLY A 28 -4.12 -3.95 -21.52
N HIS A 29 -3.03 -3.89 -22.28
CA HIS A 29 -2.03 -4.95 -22.30
C HIS A 29 -1.21 -5.00 -21.00
N LYS A 30 -0.36 -6.02 -20.83
CA LYS A 30 0.38 -6.30 -19.59
C LYS A 30 1.22 -5.13 -19.04
N ASP A 31 1.68 -4.23 -19.90
CA ASP A 31 2.59 -3.12 -19.57
C ASP A 31 1.84 -1.78 -19.40
N CYS A 32 0.51 -1.83 -19.22
CA CYS A 32 -0.31 -0.64 -19.07
C CYS A 32 0.04 0.13 -17.78
N GLU A 33 0.38 1.41 -17.91
CA GLU A 33 0.76 2.30 -16.80
C GLU A 33 0.09 3.67 -16.98
N SER A 34 -0.64 4.13 -15.94
CA SER A 34 -1.14 5.51 -15.87
C SER A 34 -1.24 5.90 -14.39
N LEU A 35 -0.34 6.77 -13.93
CA LEU A 35 -0.22 7.11 -12.52
C LEU A 35 -1.32 8.12 -12.14
N VAL A 36 -2.08 7.81 -11.09
CA VAL A 36 -3.11 8.68 -10.53
C VAL A 36 -3.03 8.72 -9.01
N GLU A 37 -3.51 9.82 -8.43
CA GLU A 37 -3.79 9.93 -7.01
C GLU A 37 -5.12 9.22 -6.70
N CYS A 38 -5.10 8.26 -5.77
CA CYS A 38 -6.29 7.53 -5.33
C CYS A 38 -7.10 8.34 -4.32
N ALA A 39 -8.32 7.88 -4.00
CA ALA A 39 -9.12 8.51 -2.95
C ALA A 39 -8.42 8.35 -1.58
N PRO A 40 -8.65 9.28 -0.62
CA PRO A 40 -8.06 9.19 0.73
C PRO A 40 -8.47 7.91 1.49
N THR A 41 -9.60 7.32 1.11
CA THR A 41 -10.12 6.06 1.67
C THR A 41 -9.46 4.82 1.06
N ASP A 42 -8.80 4.95 -0.09
CA ASP A 42 -8.16 3.85 -0.78
C ASP A 42 -6.86 3.46 -0.09
N LYS A 43 -6.73 2.16 0.20
CA LYS A 43 -5.59 1.60 0.93
C LYS A 43 -4.76 0.65 0.06
N TYR A 44 -5.28 0.30 -1.12
CA TYR A 44 -4.71 -0.73 -1.97
C TYR A 44 -4.66 -0.29 -3.42
N CYS A 45 -3.55 -0.56 -4.09
CA CYS A 45 -3.52 -0.67 -5.53
C CYS A 45 -3.94 -2.09 -5.92
N VAL A 46 -4.85 -2.22 -6.87
CA VAL A 46 -5.39 -3.49 -7.35
C VAL A 46 -4.87 -3.79 -8.75
N ILE A 47 -4.58 -5.07 -9.01
CA ILE A 47 -4.23 -5.62 -10.32
C ILE A 47 -5.20 -6.75 -10.61
N THR A 48 -5.99 -6.60 -11.66
CA THR A 48 -6.84 -7.65 -12.22
C THR A 48 -6.23 -8.12 -13.54
N GLN A 49 -5.94 -9.40 -13.66
CA GLN A 49 -5.41 -10.01 -14.88
C GLN A 49 -6.39 -11.06 -15.39
N ALA A 50 -6.80 -10.91 -16.64
CA ALA A 50 -7.59 -11.90 -17.36
C ALA A 50 -6.74 -12.50 -18.48
N THR A 51 -6.40 -13.77 -18.33
CA THR A 51 -5.63 -14.56 -19.30
C THR A 51 -6.57 -15.49 -20.03
N ASN A 52 -6.48 -15.51 -21.36
CA ASN A 52 -7.19 -16.42 -22.25
C ASN A 52 -6.20 -16.97 -23.29
N PRO A 53 -6.56 -18.02 -24.06
CA PRO A 53 -5.69 -18.53 -25.13
C PRO A 53 -5.29 -17.46 -26.18
N GLY A 54 -6.11 -16.43 -26.35
CA GLY A 54 -5.87 -15.32 -27.29
C GLY A 54 -5.08 -14.13 -26.73
N GLY A 55 -4.68 -14.14 -25.45
CA GLY A 55 -3.89 -13.06 -24.86
C GLY A 55 -4.21 -12.74 -23.40
N ILE A 56 -3.61 -11.66 -22.90
CA ILE A 56 -3.71 -11.19 -21.52
C ILE A 56 -4.24 -9.76 -21.52
N LEU A 57 -5.31 -9.53 -20.75
CA LEU A 57 -5.82 -8.21 -20.42
C LEU A 57 -5.46 -7.90 -18.96
N VAL A 58 -4.93 -6.72 -18.71
CA VAL A 58 -4.62 -6.22 -17.36
C VAL A 58 -5.44 -4.97 -17.09
N MET A 59 -6.13 -4.97 -15.96
CA MET A 59 -6.79 -3.80 -15.39
C MET A 59 -6.15 -3.47 -14.05
N LYS A 60 -5.91 -2.18 -13.81
CA LYS A 60 -5.35 -1.67 -12.57
C LYS A 60 -6.27 -0.60 -12.00
N SER A 61 -6.47 -0.58 -10.69
CA SER A 61 -7.38 0.35 -10.01
C SER A 61 -6.93 0.64 -8.58
N CYS A 62 -7.59 1.59 -7.91
CA CYS A 62 -7.50 1.81 -6.46
C CYS A 62 -8.70 1.16 -5.76
N ALA A 63 -8.54 0.72 -4.51
CA ALA A 63 -9.65 0.25 -3.70
C ALA A 63 -9.45 0.47 -2.18
N PRO A 64 -10.54 0.67 -1.42
CA PRO A 64 -10.48 0.78 0.05
C PRO A 64 -10.28 -0.57 0.74
N VAL A 65 -10.72 -1.66 0.10
CA VAL A 65 -10.59 -3.05 0.56
C VAL A 65 -10.04 -3.88 -0.60
N CYS A 66 -9.21 -4.88 -0.30
CA CYS A 66 -8.61 -5.75 -1.30
C CYS A 66 -9.52 -6.96 -1.62
N PRO A 67 -10.08 -7.07 -2.85
CA PRO A 67 -10.89 -8.22 -3.26
C PRO A 67 -10.02 -9.34 -3.84
N ASN A 68 -8.98 -9.76 -3.10
CA ASN A 68 -8.02 -10.76 -3.56
C ASN A 68 -8.72 -12.08 -3.90
N SER A 69 -8.57 -12.53 -5.15
CA SER A 69 -9.21 -13.74 -5.64
C SER A 69 -8.51 -14.25 -6.88
N THR A 70 -8.54 -15.55 -7.13
CA THR A 70 -8.06 -16.13 -8.39
C THR A 70 -8.98 -17.27 -8.78
N MET A 71 -9.44 -17.24 -10.02
CA MET A 71 -10.35 -18.22 -10.61
C MET A 71 -9.77 -18.68 -11.94
N SER A 72 -9.82 -19.98 -12.20
CA SER A 72 -9.34 -20.56 -13.46
C SER A 72 -10.35 -21.60 -13.97
N SER A 73 -10.65 -21.56 -15.27
CA SER A 73 -11.61 -22.46 -15.93
C SER A 73 -11.31 -22.49 -17.43
N ASP A 74 -11.26 -23.67 -18.04
CA ASP A 74 -11.13 -23.89 -19.50
C ASP A 74 -10.00 -23.08 -20.17
N GLY A 75 -8.81 -23.07 -19.57
CA GLY A 75 -7.65 -22.34 -20.09
C GLY A 75 -7.75 -20.82 -19.97
N ARG A 76 -8.74 -20.33 -19.22
CA ARG A 76 -8.93 -18.94 -18.84
C ARG A 76 -8.59 -18.76 -17.37
N THR A 77 -7.88 -17.70 -17.04
CA THR A 77 -7.54 -17.37 -15.64
C THR A 77 -7.88 -15.92 -15.38
N LEU A 78 -8.67 -15.68 -14.35
CA LEU A 78 -8.92 -14.36 -13.79
C LEU A 78 -8.23 -14.29 -12.42
N SER A 79 -7.23 -13.44 -12.27
CA SER A 79 -6.58 -13.17 -10.98
C SER A 79 -6.79 -11.72 -10.58
N VAL A 80 -7.00 -11.50 -9.29
CA VAL A 80 -7.12 -10.19 -8.65
C VAL A 80 -6.15 -10.20 -7.49
N SER A 81 -5.16 -9.32 -7.53
CA SER A 81 -4.16 -9.15 -6.47
C SER A 81 -4.12 -7.69 -6.04
N CYS A 82 -3.66 -7.43 -4.81
CA CYS A 82 -3.49 -6.07 -4.33
C CYS A 82 -2.18 -5.91 -3.58
N CYS A 83 -1.71 -4.67 -3.52
CA CYS A 83 -0.53 -4.27 -2.77
C CYS A 83 -0.78 -2.92 -2.07
N GLN A 84 -0.04 -2.66 -1.01
CA GLN A 84 -0.04 -1.39 -0.29
C GLN A 84 1.24 -0.63 -0.60
N GLY A 85 1.15 0.70 -0.70
CA GLY A 85 2.27 1.58 -1.05
C GLY A 85 2.15 2.15 -2.46
N SER A 86 2.63 3.38 -2.64
CA SER A 86 2.53 4.09 -3.91
C SER A 86 3.30 3.36 -5.01
N GLN A 87 2.69 3.26 -6.19
CA GLN A 87 3.23 2.65 -7.42
C GLN A 87 3.55 1.16 -7.30
N CYS A 88 3.08 0.47 -6.26
CA CYS A 88 3.36 -0.95 -6.05
C CYS A 88 2.80 -1.85 -7.16
N ASN A 89 1.78 -1.38 -7.89
CA ASN A 89 1.15 -2.09 -9.01
C ASN A 89 1.73 -1.74 -10.39
N ARG A 90 2.96 -1.23 -10.45
CA ARG A 90 3.67 -0.95 -11.70
C ARG A 90 3.83 -2.20 -12.55
N SER A 91 4.35 -3.25 -11.94
CA SER A 91 4.47 -4.56 -12.58
C SER A 91 3.18 -5.35 -12.41
N ALA A 92 2.76 -6.12 -13.42
CA ALA A 92 1.68 -7.10 -13.29
C ALA A 92 2.07 -8.34 -12.43
N ALA A 93 3.22 -8.29 -11.75
CA ALA A 93 3.66 -9.35 -10.86
C ALA A 93 2.82 -9.33 -9.58
N VAL A 94 2.35 -10.51 -9.17
CA VAL A 94 1.66 -10.71 -7.89
C VAL A 94 2.62 -10.33 -6.77
N GLY A 95 2.45 -9.14 -6.23
CA GLY A 95 3.29 -8.64 -5.14
C GLY A 95 3.04 -9.47 -3.87
N LEU A 96 4.07 -10.11 -3.35
CA LEU A 96 4.09 -10.48 -1.94
C LEU A 96 3.84 -9.19 -1.15
N ALA A 97 2.73 -9.16 -0.40
CA ALA A 97 2.36 -8.05 0.45
C ALA A 97 3.41 -7.87 1.55
N GLY A 98 4.51 -7.17 1.24
CA GLY A 98 5.49 -6.75 2.21
C GLY A 98 4.90 -5.64 3.05
N SER A 99 4.41 -5.98 4.24
CA SER A 99 4.01 -5.01 5.26
C SER A 99 5.20 -4.11 5.62
N PRO A 100 5.17 -2.79 5.34
CA PRO A 100 6.19 -1.87 5.83
C PRO A 100 6.09 -1.64 7.35
N GLY A 101 5.01 -2.08 7.99
CA GLY A 101 4.74 -1.88 9.42
C GLY A 101 5.68 -2.64 10.37
N ALA A 102 6.38 -3.67 9.89
CA ALA A 102 7.30 -4.46 10.72
C ALA A 102 8.68 -3.81 10.90
N LEU A 103 9.05 -2.82 10.08
CA LEU A 103 10.39 -2.22 10.11
C LEU A 103 10.50 -0.94 10.95
N TRP A 104 9.37 -0.37 11.39
CA TRP A 104 9.37 0.88 12.17
C TRP A 104 9.31 0.67 13.69
N LEU A 105 9.00 -0.55 14.16
CA LEU A 105 8.94 -0.86 15.58
C LEU A 105 10.31 -1.15 16.22
N SER A 106 11.36 -1.36 15.42
CA SER A 106 12.71 -1.61 15.93
C SER A 106 13.54 -0.35 16.17
N ALA A 107 13.20 0.78 15.53
CA ALA A 107 13.97 2.03 15.64
C ALA A 107 13.55 2.91 16.84
N SER A 108 12.29 2.81 17.28
CA SER A 108 11.75 3.64 18.38
C SER A 108 12.11 3.14 19.77
N ALA A 109 12.42 1.84 19.94
CA ALA A 109 12.86 1.29 21.24
C ALA A 109 14.29 1.71 21.62
N SER A 110 15.16 2.02 20.65
CA SER A 110 16.56 2.38 20.91
C SER A 110 16.75 3.82 21.43
N LEU A 111 15.78 4.72 21.22
CA LEU A 111 15.86 6.11 21.68
C LEU A 111 15.26 6.34 23.07
N LEU A 112 14.38 5.46 23.56
CA LEU A 112 13.85 5.56 24.93
C LEU A 112 14.89 5.17 26.00
N TRP A 113 15.79 4.23 25.69
CA TRP A 113 16.80 3.74 26.64
C TRP A 113 17.79 4.81 27.15
N PRO A 114 18.34 5.72 26.32
CA PRO A 114 19.22 6.79 26.82
C PRO A 114 18.45 7.88 27.59
N LEU A 115 17.19 8.15 27.25
CA LEU A 115 16.37 9.16 27.96
C LEU A 115 15.99 8.71 29.37
N LEU A 116 15.75 7.40 29.58
CA LEU A 116 15.50 6.82 30.90
C LEU A 116 16.74 6.80 31.81
N ARG A 117 17.95 6.77 31.24
CA ARG A 117 19.21 6.83 32.00
C ARG A 117 19.67 8.23 32.40
N ALA A 118 19.12 9.28 31.78
CA ALA A 118 19.42 10.66 32.15
C ALA A 118 18.55 11.19 33.30
N ALA A 119 17.56 10.40 33.75
CA ALA A 119 16.58 10.78 34.77
C ALA A 119 16.81 10.13 36.15
N TRP A 120 17.90 9.37 36.33
CA TRP A 120 18.35 8.84 37.62
C TRP A 120 19.84 9.13 37.81
#